data_AF-A0A443S5M1-F1
#
_entry.id   AF-A0A443S5M1-F1
#
_cell.length_a   1.000
_cell.length_b   1.000
_cell.length_c   1.000
_cell.angle_alpha   90.00
_cell.angle_beta   90.00
_cell.angle_gamma   90.00
#
_symmetry.space_group_name_H-M   'P 1'
#
loop_
_entity.id
_entity.type
_entity.pdbx_description
1 polymer ?
#
loop_
_entity_poly.entity_id
_entity_poly.type
_entity_poly.pdbx_seq_one_letter_code
_entity_poly.pdbx_strand_id
1 'polypeptide(L)'
;MNALNAKTVFVCDSRHSFIRKESQENIEFDVIGKNKQTPTAIIPLSSISKSLWTSTVEAIQEYSRVVWDIFPSSKAICFVTFDGNKEVRLNSWNEEEQNLSFFSNCFSKASMNAHADGSHTNTVSENNAVLRGLQAAVETLCVPSKIQEERRKQKLVDVNKGRIILISYFKSDSQIKMIAEFILDAVKNFNQIITSNVDSETTSVKLPLNELNLVIINTHPINESSRITEIPYHEISSNITCEVVSVKSGSFLASKLMSLVLYHYNLASTTVTGIPMKEEQNASSSANYDVELLHPSEAHIDL
;
A
#
# COMPACT_ATOMS: atom_id res chain seq x y z
N MET A 1 -0.65 23.92 -5.27
CA MET A 1 -1.75 23.11 -5.84
C MET A 1 -1.72 21.73 -5.17
N ASN A 2 -2.86 21.10 -4.91
CA ASN A 2 -2.89 19.78 -4.26
C ASN A 2 -2.40 18.71 -5.26
N ALA A 3 -1.33 18.01 -4.92
CA ALA A 3 -0.74 16.99 -5.78
C ALA A 3 -1.50 15.67 -5.63
N LEU A 4 -1.55 14.85 -6.69
CA LEU A 4 -2.20 13.53 -6.69
C LEU A 4 -1.73 12.63 -5.54
N ASN A 5 -0.46 12.75 -5.17
CA ASN A 5 0.19 11.98 -4.11
C ASN A 5 0.01 12.54 -2.69
N ALA A 6 -0.76 13.61 -2.50
CA ALA A 6 -0.99 14.18 -1.16
C ALA A 6 -1.82 13.24 -0.27
N LYS A 7 -2.76 12.49 -0.85
CA LYS A 7 -3.60 11.52 -0.15
C LYS A 7 -3.53 10.17 -0.84
N THR A 8 -2.99 9.17 -0.14
CA THR A 8 -2.96 7.79 -0.61
C THR A 8 -3.77 6.91 0.34
N VAL A 9 -4.66 6.07 -0.20
CA VAL A 9 -5.40 5.07 0.59
C VAL A 9 -4.96 3.68 0.14
N PHE A 10 -4.39 2.89 1.06
CA PHE A 10 -4.22 1.46 0.85
C PHE A 10 -5.50 0.72 1.23
N VAL A 11 -5.96 -0.15 0.34
CA VAL A 11 -7.11 -1.03 0.57
C VAL A 11 -6.59 -2.46 0.59
N CYS A 12 -6.60 -3.07 1.77
CA CYS A 12 -5.94 -4.34 2.02
C CYS A 12 -6.96 -5.43 2.32
N ASP A 13 -6.81 -6.57 1.66
CA ASP A 13 -7.61 -7.75 1.92
C ASP A 13 -7.24 -8.38 3.26
N SER A 14 -8.19 -8.38 4.21
CA SER A 14 -8.06 -9.06 5.51
C SER A 14 -8.98 -10.27 5.62
N ARG A 15 -9.42 -10.86 4.49
CA ARG A 15 -10.17 -12.12 4.50
C ARG A 15 -9.28 -13.28 4.93
N HIS A 16 -9.88 -14.26 5.59
CA HIS A 16 -9.18 -15.46 6.08
C HIS A 16 -8.42 -16.20 4.97
N SER A 17 -9.02 -16.27 3.77
CA SER A 17 -8.40 -16.89 2.58
C SER A 17 -7.12 -16.18 2.13
N PHE A 18 -7.01 -14.86 2.32
CA PHE A 18 -5.81 -14.10 1.99
C PHE A 18 -4.77 -14.17 3.12
N ILE A 19 -5.23 -14.06 4.37
CA ILE A 19 -4.35 -14.06 5.56
C ILE A 19 -3.63 -15.40 5.76
N ARG A 20 -4.30 -16.52 5.46
CA ARG A 20 -3.72 -17.85 5.64
C ARG A 20 -2.99 -18.37 4.41
N LYS A 21 -3.17 -17.76 3.25
CA LYS A 21 -2.50 -18.22 2.03
C LYS A 21 -1.01 -17.89 2.14
N GLU A 22 -0.18 -18.92 2.02
CA GLU A 22 1.27 -18.80 2.13
C GLU A 22 1.86 -18.14 0.88
N SER A 23 2.89 -17.31 1.05
CA SER A 23 3.65 -16.72 -0.06
C SER A 23 4.47 -17.76 -0.83
N GLN A 24 4.78 -18.90 -0.20
CA GLN A 24 5.71 -19.92 -0.72
C GLN A 24 7.12 -19.35 -0.93
N GLU A 25 7.48 -18.31 -0.18
CA GLU A 25 8.85 -17.79 -0.08
C GLU A 25 9.52 -18.43 1.14
N ASN A 26 10.49 -19.29 0.91
CA ASN A 26 11.22 -19.94 1.99
C ASN A 26 12.15 -18.95 2.66
N ILE A 27 11.96 -18.77 3.97
CA ILE A 27 12.81 -17.94 4.82
C ILE A 27 13.65 -18.88 5.67
N GLU A 28 14.96 -18.88 5.40
CA GLU A 28 15.95 -19.51 6.25
C GLU A 28 16.30 -18.58 7.39
N PHE A 29 15.92 -18.97 8.61
CA PHE A 29 16.26 -18.24 9.84
C PHE A 29 17.24 -19.03 10.72
N ASP A 30 17.46 -20.31 10.42
CA ASP A 30 18.44 -21.11 11.14
C ASP A 30 19.85 -20.88 10.55
N VAL A 31 20.68 -20.19 11.32
CA VAL A 31 22.05 -19.83 10.95
C VAL A 31 23.01 -21.00 11.16
N ILE A 32 22.59 -22.04 11.88
CA ILE A 32 23.43 -23.17 12.29
C ILE A 32 23.90 -23.97 11.06
N GLY A 33 23.07 -24.11 10.03
CA GLY A 33 23.39 -24.85 8.80
C GLY A 33 24.47 -24.22 7.88
N LYS A 34 24.88 -22.96 8.09
CA LYS A 34 25.77 -22.23 7.16
C LYS A 34 27.26 -22.30 7.53
N ASN A 35 27.61 -22.80 8.72
CA ASN A 35 29.00 -22.95 9.15
C ASN A 35 29.52 -24.36 8.85
N LYS A 36 30.64 -24.49 8.13
CA LYS A 36 31.32 -25.78 7.84
C LYS A 36 31.77 -26.57 9.09
N GLN A 37 31.60 -26.02 10.28
CA GLN A 37 31.98 -26.61 11.58
C GLN A 37 30.78 -27.10 12.40
N THR A 38 29.57 -27.13 11.83
CA THR A 38 28.43 -27.70 12.56
C THR A 38 28.65 -29.18 12.87
N PRO A 39 28.48 -29.61 14.13
CA PRO A 39 28.48 -31.02 14.47
C PRO A 39 27.41 -31.74 13.65
N THR A 40 27.75 -32.89 13.06
CA THR A 40 26.88 -33.75 12.24
C THR A 40 25.61 -34.25 12.97
N ALA A 41 25.45 -33.93 14.26
CA ALA A 41 24.32 -34.32 15.10
C ALA A 41 23.22 -33.24 15.24
N ILE A 42 23.39 -32.03 14.67
CA ILE A 42 22.39 -30.96 14.77
C ILE A 42 21.54 -30.93 13.49
N ILE A 43 20.24 -31.18 13.64
CA ILE A 43 19.26 -31.08 12.54
C ILE A 43 18.83 -29.62 12.42
N PRO A 44 19.03 -28.97 11.25
CA PRO A 44 18.61 -27.60 11.06
C PRO A 44 17.09 -27.47 11.10
N LEU A 45 16.59 -26.34 11.59
CA LEU A 45 15.15 -26.05 11.59
C LEU A 45 14.65 -25.87 10.16
N SER A 46 13.45 -26.39 9.90
CA SER A 46 12.78 -26.21 8.60
C SER A 46 12.54 -24.73 8.31
N SER A 47 12.71 -24.33 7.04
CA SER A 47 12.34 -22.99 6.58
C SER A 47 10.86 -22.72 6.83
N ILE A 48 10.53 -21.46 7.09
CA ILE A 48 9.14 -20.99 7.21
C ILE A 48 8.77 -20.14 5.99
N SER A 49 7.48 -20.04 5.70
CA SER A 49 6.95 -19.08 4.73
C SER A 49 6.06 -18.07 5.43
N LYS A 50 6.15 -16.81 4.98
CA LYS A 50 5.16 -15.79 5.35
C LYS A 50 3.83 -16.07 4.65
N SER A 51 2.75 -15.45 5.12
CA SER A 51 1.50 -15.40 4.36
C SER A 51 1.50 -14.22 3.37
N LEU A 52 0.53 -14.21 2.46
CA LEU A 52 0.28 -13.08 1.57
C LEU A 52 -0.02 -11.80 2.37
N TRP A 53 -0.78 -11.92 3.46
CA TRP A 53 -1.04 -10.82 4.38
C TRP A 53 0.24 -10.27 5.00
N THR A 54 1.05 -11.12 5.64
CA THR A 54 2.29 -10.67 6.28
C THR A 54 3.21 -9.99 5.26
N SER A 55 3.37 -10.59 4.08
CA SER A 55 4.20 -10.01 3.01
C SER A 55 3.66 -8.65 2.52
N THR A 56 2.34 -8.51 2.47
CA THR A 56 1.67 -7.26 2.06
C THR A 56 1.86 -6.16 3.09
N VAL A 57 1.64 -6.48 4.38
CA VAL A 57 1.80 -5.51 5.47
C VAL A 57 3.24 -5.03 5.56
N GLU A 58 4.23 -5.91 5.44
CA GLU A 58 5.66 -5.54 5.42
C GLU A 58 5.99 -4.62 4.23
N ALA A 59 5.51 -4.95 3.02
CA ALA A 59 5.74 -4.12 1.84
C ALA A 59 5.11 -2.71 1.99
N ILE A 60 3.89 -2.63 2.55
CA ILE A 60 3.22 -1.36 2.84
C ILE A 60 3.96 -0.58 3.93
N GLN A 61 4.50 -1.27 4.94
CA GLN A 61 5.28 -0.63 6.00
C GLN A 61 6.51 0.07 5.42
N GLU A 62 7.26 -0.60 4.53
CA GLU A 62 8.42 0.01 3.88
C GLU A 62 8.04 1.15 2.94
N TYR A 63 6.97 1.00 2.15
CA TYR A 63 6.43 2.11 1.35
C TYR A 63 6.12 3.32 2.25
N SER A 64 5.45 3.09 3.37
CA SER A 64 5.02 4.16 4.28
C SER A 64 6.21 4.80 4.99
N ARG A 65 7.20 4.00 5.40
CA ARG A 65 8.45 4.49 5.99
C ARG A 65 9.15 5.47 5.04
N VAL A 66 9.35 5.09 3.78
CA VAL A 66 9.99 5.98 2.77
C VAL A 66 9.23 7.30 2.65
N VAL A 67 7.89 7.26 2.61
CA VAL A 67 7.08 8.47 2.50
C VAL A 67 7.19 9.34 3.75
N TRP A 68 7.11 8.76 4.95
CA TRP A 68 7.15 9.52 6.20
C TRP A 68 8.54 10.07 6.51
N ASP A 69 9.60 9.35 6.14
CA ASP A 69 10.99 9.81 6.29
C ASP A 69 11.26 11.02 5.36
N ILE A 70 10.77 10.99 4.12
CA ILE A 70 11.02 12.05 3.12
C ILE A 70 10.01 13.21 3.25
N PHE A 71 8.76 12.94 3.63
CA PHE A 71 7.67 13.92 3.70
C PHE A 71 6.94 13.91 5.07
N PRO A 72 7.51 14.53 6.11
CA PRO A 72 6.96 14.43 7.47
C PRO A 72 5.53 14.95 7.67
N SER A 73 5.09 15.98 6.93
CA SER A 73 3.77 16.62 7.14
C SER A 73 2.95 16.85 5.87
N SER A 74 3.52 16.68 4.67
CA SER A 74 2.85 17.09 3.43
C SER A 74 2.07 15.97 2.73
N LYS A 75 2.34 14.71 3.07
CA LYS A 75 1.78 13.52 2.43
C LYS A 75 1.16 12.62 3.49
N ALA A 76 -0.09 12.22 3.29
CA ALA A 76 -0.79 11.36 4.24
C ALA A 76 -1.19 10.04 3.59
N ILE A 77 -1.03 8.96 4.35
CA ILE A 77 -1.39 7.60 3.98
C ILE A 77 -2.47 7.12 4.92
N CYS A 78 -3.57 6.62 4.36
CA CYS A 78 -4.65 5.97 5.09
C CYS A 78 -4.71 4.48 4.75
N PHE A 79 -5.09 3.65 5.71
CA PHE A 79 -5.26 2.22 5.52
C PHE A 79 -6.71 1.82 5.77
N VAL A 80 -7.27 1.06 4.84
CA VAL A 80 -8.57 0.41 4.93
C VAL A 80 -8.35 -1.08 4.78
N THR A 81 -8.81 -1.86 5.74
CA THR A 81 -8.85 -3.33 5.62
C THR A 81 -10.28 -3.77 5.39
N PHE A 82 -10.49 -4.86 4.65
CA PHE A 82 -11.82 -5.42 4.48
C PHE A 82 -11.80 -6.94 4.63
N ASP A 83 -12.80 -7.46 5.32
CA ASP A 83 -13.07 -8.90 5.43
C ASP A 83 -14.45 -9.24 4.82
N GLY A 84 -14.89 -10.49 4.98
CA GLY A 84 -16.18 -10.93 4.45
C GLY A 84 -17.39 -10.19 5.04
N ASN A 85 -17.25 -9.58 6.21
CA ASN A 85 -18.32 -9.05 7.04
C ASN A 85 -18.28 -7.53 7.18
N LYS A 86 -17.11 -6.90 7.20
CA LYS A 86 -16.93 -5.45 7.37
C LYS A 86 -15.65 -4.92 6.75
N GLU A 87 -15.69 -3.64 6.44
CA GLU A 87 -14.56 -2.77 6.17
C GLU A 87 -14.17 -2.00 7.45
N VAL A 88 -12.88 -1.80 7.66
CA VAL A 88 -12.34 -1.10 8.83
C VAL A 88 -11.29 -0.10 8.35
N ARG A 89 -11.54 1.18 8.62
CA ARG A 89 -10.55 2.24 8.46
C ARG A 89 -9.63 2.25 9.68
N LEU A 90 -8.32 2.10 9.47
CA LEU A 90 -7.35 1.92 10.55
C LEU A 90 -6.78 3.24 11.09
N ASN A 91 -6.72 4.27 10.26
CA ASN A 91 -6.21 5.60 10.62
C ASN A 91 -6.91 6.69 9.81
N SER A 92 -6.50 7.93 10.01
CA SER A 92 -7.07 9.13 9.41
C SER A 92 -6.02 10.00 8.74
N TRP A 93 -6.41 11.20 8.32
CA TRP A 93 -5.49 12.21 7.77
C TRP A 93 -4.74 12.99 8.86
N ASN A 94 -4.83 12.57 10.14
CA ASN A 94 -4.11 13.19 11.24
C ASN A 94 -2.62 12.83 11.19
N GLU A 95 -1.76 13.84 11.31
CA GLU A 95 -0.28 13.71 11.29
C GLU A 95 0.26 12.83 12.42
N GLU A 96 -0.38 12.86 13.60
CA GLU A 96 0.00 12.03 14.76
C GLU A 96 -0.17 10.52 14.49
N GLU A 97 -0.95 10.15 13.47
CA GLU A 97 -1.19 8.77 13.06
C GLU A 97 -0.30 8.36 11.87
N GLN A 98 0.52 9.27 11.32
CA GLN A 98 1.42 9.06 10.18
C GLN A 98 2.81 8.60 10.64
N ASN A 99 2.86 7.50 11.39
CA ASN A 99 4.13 6.93 11.86
C ASN A 99 4.06 5.40 12.00
N LEU A 100 5.25 4.78 12.02
CA LEU A 100 5.39 3.32 12.07
C LEU A 100 4.83 2.70 13.37
N SER A 101 4.92 3.40 14.50
CA SER A 101 4.39 2.90 15.77
C SER A 101 2.87 2.77 15.73
N PHE A 102 2.18 3.79 15.19
CA PHE A 102 0.73 3.74 14.99
C PHE A 102 0.35 2.67 13.96
N PHE A 103 1.09 2.59 12.85
CA PHE A 103 0.92 1.55 11.84
C PHE A 103 0.96 0.14 12.44
N SER A 104 2.02 -0.20 13.18
CA SER A 104 2.18 -1.53 13.79
C SER A 104 1.07 -1.84 14.78
N ASN A 105 0.62 -0.86 15.56
CA ASN A 105 -0.52 -1.01 16.48
C ASN A 105 -1.85 -1.26 15.77
N CYS A 106 -2.07 -0.67 14.59
CA CYS A 106 -3.28 -0.89 13.82
C CYS A 106 -3.30 -2.25 13.13
N PHE A 107 -2.20 -2.62 12.46
CA PHE A 107 -2.13 -3.87 11.70
C PHE A 107 -2.05 -5.11 12.59
N SER A 108 -1.45 -5.01 13.78
CA SER A 108 -1.51 -6.09 14.79
C SER A 108 -2.96 -6.40 15.20
N LYS A 109 -3.78 -5.37 15.47
CA LYS A 109 -5.21 -5.54 15.78
C LYS A 109 -6.01 -6.06 14.59
N ALA A 110 -5.72 -5.56 13.38
CA ALA A 110 -6.40 -6.00 12.16
C ALA A 110 -6.19 -7.51 11.91
N SER A 111 -4.96 -8.01 12.10
CA SER A 111 -4.65 -9.43 11.97
C SER A 111 -5.44 -10.28 12.98
N MET A 112 -5.51 -9.87 14.25
CA MET A 112 -6.19 -10.63 15.30
C MET A 112 -7.69 -10.79 15.03
N ASN A 113 -8.35 -9.73 14.55
CA ASN A 113 -9.79 -9.75 14.27
C ASN A 113 -10.15 -10.71 13.14
N ALA A 114 -9.28 -10.86 12.15
CA ALA A 114 -9.54 -11.71 10.99
C ALA A 114 -9.30 -13.22 11.26
N HIS A 115 -8.57 -13.57 12.32
CA HIS A 115 -8.41 -14.97 12.74
C HIS A 115 -9.62 -15.53 13.50
N ALA A 116 -10.52 -14.68 13.99
CA ALA A 116 -11.68 -15.09 14.77
C ALA A 116 -12.86 -15.58 13.91
N ASP A 117 -12.93 -15.20 12.64
CA ASP A 117 -14.07 -15.48 11.78
C ASP A 117 -13.75 -16.64 10.80
N GLY A 118 -14.30 -17.82 11.10
CA GLY A 118 -14.09 -19.07 10.36
C GLY A 118 -15.14 -19.36 9.28
N SER A 119 -15.93 -18.37 8.88
CA SER A 119 -17.03 -18.58 7.94
C SER A 119 -16.53 -18.77 6.50
N HIS A 120 -16.94 -19.86 5.85
CA HIS A 120 -16.75 -20.08 4.43
C HIS A 120 -17.60 -19.08 3.63
N THR A 121 -16.98 -18.04 3.08
CA THR A 121 -17.67 -17.03 2.26
C THR A 121 -17.79 -17.49 0.80
N ASN A 122 -19.00 -17.43 0.23
CA ASN A 122 -19.22 -17.64 -1.20
C ASN A 122 -18.59 -16.51 -2.05
N THR A 123 -18.33 -16.77 -3.34
CA THR A 123 -17.68 -15.82 -4.28
C THR A 123 -18.41 -14.47 -4.42
N VAL A 124 -19.73 -14.45 -4.31
CA VAL A 124 -20.52 -13.20 -4.32
C VAL A 124 -20.22 -12.35 -3.08
N SER A 125 -20.07 -12.99 -1.92
CA SER A 125 -19.65 -12.32 -0.68
C SER A 125 -18.20 -11.83 -0.78
N GLU A 126 -17.32 -12.59 -1.44
CA GLU A 126 -15.94 -12.17 -1.71
C GLU A 126 -15.87 -10.88 -2.54
N ASN A 127 -16.67 -10.77 -3.60
CA ASN A 127 -16.70 -9.57 -4.43
C ASN A 127 -17.25 -8.37 -3.66
N ASN A 128 -18.39 -8.54 -2.97
CA ASN A 128 -19.02 -7.48 -2.19
C ASN A 128 -18.10 -6.94 -1.08
N ALA A 129 -17.26 -7.78 -0.48
CA ALA A 129 -16.27 -7.36 0.52
C ALA A 129 -15.26 -6.36 -0.06
N VAL A 130 -14.68 -6.66 -1.23
CA VAL A 130 -13.72 -5.77 -1.91
C VAL A 130 -14.38 -4.44 -2.25
N LEU A 131 -15.60 -4.47 -2.78
CA LEU A 131 -16.34 -3.25 -3.15
C LEU A 131 -16.62 -2.35 -1.95
N ARG A 132 -16.92 -2.92 -0.77
CA ARG A 132 -17.06 -2.14 0.47
C ARG A 132 -15.77 -1.49 0.93
N GLY A 133 -14.64 -2.21 0.85
CA GLY A 133 -13.32 -1.63 1.11
C GLY A 133 -13.00 -0.46 0.18
N LEU A 134 -13.33 -0.59 -1.11
CA LEU A 134 -13.18 0.48 -2.09
C LEU A 134 -14.12 1.66 -1.84
N GLN A 135 -15.36 1.40 -1.45
CA GLN A 135 -16.31 2.45 -1.06
C GLN A 135 -15.75 3.27 0.10
N ALA A 136 -15.29 2.61 1.17
CA ALA A 136 -14.67 3.27 2.32
C ALA A 136 -13.41 4.07 1.92
N ALA A 137 -12.64 3.61 0.94
CA ALA A 137 -11.49 4.34 0.42
C ALA A 137 -11.89 5.62 -0.31
N VAL A 138 -12.91 5.57 -1.18
CA VAL A 138 -13.47 6.75 -1.86
C VAL A 138 -14.03 7.73 -0.82
N GLU A 139 -14.80 7.25 0.15
CA GLU A 139 -15.30 8.07 1.25
C GLU A 139 -14.19 8.77 2.02
N THR A 140 -13.10 8.05 2.29
CA THR A 140 -11.94 8.58 3.00
C THR A 140 -11.22 9.66 2.19
N LEU A 141 -11.07 9.49 0.87
CA LEU A 141 -10.52 10.53 -0.01
C LEU A 141 -11.40 11.79 -0.09
N CYS A 142 -12.70 11.66 0.10
CA CYS A 142 -13.61 12.81 0.17
C CYS A 142 -13.53 13.57 1.50
N VAL A 143 -12.93 12.99 2.55
CA VAL A 143 -12.65 13.72 3.79
C VAL A 143 -11.49 14.69 3.56
N PRO A 144 -11.61 15.99 3.92
CA PRO A 144 -10.51 16.94 3.80
C PRO A 144 -9.39 16.59 4.78
N SER A 145 -8.13 16.81 4.39
CA SER A 145 -7.01 16.83 5.33
C SER A 145 -6.87 18.19 6.02
N LYS A 146 -6.09 18.28 7.11
CA LYS A 146 -5.87 19.54 7.84
C LYS A 146 -5.43 20.68 6.92
N ILE A 147 -4.51 20.40 5.99
CA ILE A 147 -4.03 21.36 4.98
C ILE A 147 -5.17 21.86 4.10
N GLN A 148 -6.09 20.97 3.70
CA GLN A 148 -7.24 21.35 2.86
C GLN A 148 -8.27 22.16 3.66
N GLU A 149 -8.50 21.81 4.93
CA GLU A 149 -9.36 22.58 5.83
C GLU A 149 -8.82 24.00 6.05
N GLU A 150 -7.51 24.15 6.24
CA GLU A 150 -6.87 25.46 6.40
C GLU A 150 -6.97 26.31 5.13
N ARG A 151 -6.70 25.73 3.96
CA ARG A 151 -6.88 26.42 2.67
C ARG A 151 -8.32 26.84 2.44
N ARG A 152 -9.27 26.00 2.85
CA ARG A 152 -10.70 26.33 2.78
C ARG A 152 -11.09 27.47 3.71
N LYS A 153 -10.55 27.52 4.94
CA LYS A 153 -10.72 28.67 5.85
C LYS A 153 -10.18 29.96 5.22
N GLN A 154 -9.11 29.86 4.43
CA GLN A 154 -8.55 30.96 3.65
C GLN A 154 -9.30 31.24 2.33
N LYS A 155 -10.43 30.56 2.07
CA LYS A 155 -11.24 30.68 0.83
C LYS A 155 -10.45 30.41 -0.45
N LEU A 156 -9.39 29.61 -0.38
CA LEU A 156 -8.65 29.16 -1.55
C LEU A 156 -9.39 27.99 -2.21
N VAL A 157 -9.42 27.99 -3.55
CA VAL A 157 -9.94 26.86 -4.33
C VAL A 157 -8.98 25.69 -4.14
N ASP A 158 -9.47 24.59 -3.58
CA ASP A 158 -8.69 23.37 -3.41
C ASP A 158 -9.23 22.27 -4.31
N VAL A 159 -8.31 21.62 -5.03
CA VAL A 159 -8.62 20.51 -5.92
C VAL A 159 -8.38 19.23 -5.14
N ASN A 160 -9.40 18.40 -4.98
CA ASN A 160 -9.25 17.15 -4.25
C ASN A 160 -8.73 16.07 -5.19
N LYS A 161 -7.49 15.64 -4.98
CA LYS A 161 -6.88 14.53 -5.72
C LYS A 161 -6.45 13.44 -4.74
N GLY A 162 -6.38 12.21 -5.22
CA GLY A 162 -5.87 11.11 -4.40
C GLY A 162 -5.57 9.85 -5.17
N ARG A 163 -4.94 8.90 -4.47
CA ARG A 163 -4.62 7.58 -4.97
C ARG A 163 -5.25 6.50 -4.10
N ILE A 164 -5.76 5.46 -4.73
CA ILE A 164 -6.16 4.20 -4.08
C ILE A 164 -5.20 3.11 -4.55
N ILE A 165 -4.59 2.38 -3.62
CA ILE A 165 -3.78 1.19 -3.90
C ILE A 165 -4.50 -0.02 -3.30
N LEU A 166 -5.15 -0.81 -4.15
CA LEU A 166 -5.85 -2.04 -3.75
C LEU A 166 -4.89 -3.22 -3.86
N ILE A 167 -4.68 -3.96 -2.76
CA ILE A 167 -3.84 -5.15 -2.74
C ILE A 167 -4.66 -6.35 -2.26
N SER A 168 -4.76 -7.37 -3.11
CA SER A 168 -5.48 -8.62 -2.82
C SER A 168 -5.00 -9.75 -3.76
N TYR A 169 -5.60 -10.93 -3.62
CA TYR A 169 -5.42 -12.07 -4.51
C TYR A 169 -6.70 -12.26 -5.34
N PHE A 170 -6.61 -12.00 -6.64
CA PHE A 170 -7.74 -12.08 -7.58
C PHE A 170 -7.67 -13.36 -8.42
N LYS A 171 -8.85 -13.90 -8.75
CA LYS A 171 -8.98 -15.19 -9.44
C LYS A 171 -9.22 -15.03 -10.95
N SER A 172 -9.69 -13.86 -11.40
CA SER A 172 -9.99 -13.60 -12.81
C SER A 172 -10.01 -12.10 -13.17
N ASP A 173 -9.73 -11.79 -14.44
CA ASP A 173 -9.83 -10.44 -15.01
C ASP A 173 -11.25 -9.84 -14.91
N SER A 174 -12.27 -10.68 -14.83
CA SER A 174 -13.65 -10.20 -14.62
C SER A 174 -13.82 -9.49 -13.29
N GLN A 175 -13.10 -9.90 -12.24
CA GLN A 175 -13.12 -9.18 -10.95
C GLN A 175 -12.47 -7.80 -11.08
N ILE A 176 -11.37 -7.71 -11.84
CA ILE A 176 -10.65 -6.46 -12.09
C ILE A 176 -11.55 -5.46 -12.84
N LYS A 177 -12.26 -5.93 -13.88
CA LYS A 177 -13.22 -5.09 -14.63
C LYS A 177 -14.35 -4.57 -13.74
N MET A 178 -14.95 -5.45 -12.92
CA MET A 178 -15.98 -5.06 -11.97
C MET A 178 -15.48 -4.01 -10.96
N ILE A 179 -14.25 -4.14 -10.47
CA ILE A 179 -13.63 -3.16 -9.57
C ILE A 179 -13.48 -1.79 -10.25
N ALA A 180 -12.99 -1.78 -11.49
CA ALA A 180 -12.81 -0.57 -12.29
C ALA A 180 -14.15 0.15 -12.54
N GLU A 181 -15.18 -0.60 -12.96
CA GLU A 181 -16.55 -0.09 -13.17
C GLU A 181 -17.15 0.44 -11.87
N PHE A 182 -17.00 -0.29 -10.76
CA PHE A 182 -17.48 0.14 -9.45
C PHE A 182 -16.85 1.46 -9.00
N ILE A 183 -15.54 1.64 -9.18
CA ILE A 183 -14.86 2.89 -8.81
C ILE A 183 -15.39 4.07 -9.63
N LEU A 184 -15.64 3.87 -10.92
CA LEU A 184 -16.22 4.90 -11.78
C LEU A 184 -17.58 5.37 -11.26
N ASP A 185 -18.46 4.42 -10.91
CA ASP A 185 -19.80 4.73 -10.42
C ASP A 185 -19.76 5.31 -9.00
N ALA A 186 -18.91 4.77 -8.12
CA ALA A 186 -18.74 5.26 -6.76
C ALA A 186 -18.28 6.73 -6.75
N VAL A 187 -17.25 7.08 -7.51
CA VAL A 187 -16.75 8.47 -7.59
C VAL A 187 -17.82 9.42 -8.12
N LYS A 188 -18.55 9.02 -9.19
CA LYS A 188 -19.65 9.83 -9.73
C LYS A 188 -20.75 10.06 -8.69
N ASN A 189 -21.21 8.99 -8.03
CA ASN A 189 -22.28 9.05 -7.04
C ASN A 189 -21.88 9.89 -5.83
N PHE A 190 -20.67 9.71 -5.30
CA PHE A 190 -20.16 10.52 -4.18
C PHE A 190 -20.06 12.00 -4.53
N ASN A 191 -19.53 12.32 -5.72
CA ASN A 191 -19.43 13.71 -6.14
C ASN A 191 -20.80 14.37 -6.32
N GLN A 192 -21.80 13.64 -6.84
CA GLN A 192 -23.18 14.12 -6.95
C GLN A 192 -23.78 14.41 -5.56
N ILE A 193 -23.68 13.46 -4.62
CA ILE A 193 -24.18 13.59 -3.24
C ILE A 193 -23.52 14.77 -2.52
N ILE A 194 -22.20 14.94 -2.70
CA ILE A 194 -21.47 16.06 -2.08
C ILE A 194 -21.93 17.40 -2.66
N THR A 195 -22.12 17.47 -3.97
CA THR A 195 -22.54 18.70 -4.66
C THR A 195 -23.99 19.08 -4.33
N SER A 196 -24.88 18.10 -4.13
CA SER A 196 -26.27 18.37 -3.73
C SER A 196 -26.42 18.80 -2.27
N ASN A 197 -25.50 18.43 -1.39
CA ASN A 197 -25.56 18.71 0.05
C ASN A 197 -24.84 20.00 0.48
N VAL A 198 -24.39 20.82 -0.47
CA VAL A 198 -23.62 22.06 -0.21
C VAL A 198 -24.43 23.10 0.60
N ASP A 199 -25.76 23.02 0.60
CA ASP A 199 -26.66 24.01 1.22
C ASP A 199 -26.89 23.84 2.73
N SER A 200 -26.33 22.80 3.36
CA SER A 200 -26.53 22.54 4.80
C SER A 200 -25.29 22.94 5.62
N GLU A 201 -25.34 24.12 6.26
CA GLU A 201 -24.26 24.77 7.02
C GLU A 201 -23.71 23.98 8.23
N THR A 202 -24.23 22.79 8.54
CA THR A 202 -24.01 22.11 9.83
C THR A 202 -23.27 20.77 9.78
N THR A 203 -22.80 20.30 8.61
CA THR A 203 -22.06 19.02 8.53
C THR A 203 -20.68 19.22 7.91
N SER A 204 -19.64 18.66 8.54
CA SER A 204 -18.24 18.66 8.07
C SER A 204 -18.16 18.40 6.56
N VAL A 205 -18.00 19.47 5.79
CA VAL A 205 -18.28 19.44 4.35
C VAL A 205 -17.18 18.66 3.62
N LYS A 206 -17.52 17.44 3.20
CA LYS A 206 -16.70 16.59 2.32
C LYS A 206 -16.32 17.34 1.02
N LEU A 207 -15.22 16.94 0.40
CA LEU A 207 -14.74 17.52 -0.86
C LEU A 207 -15.00 16.55 -2.03
N PRO A 208 -15.58 17.00 -3.15
CA PRO A 208 -15.73 16.16 -4.34
C PRO A 208 -14.37 15.77 -4.89
N LEU A 209 -14.20 14.53 -5.34
CA LEU A 209 -12.94 14.01 -5.86
C LEU A 209 -12.76 14.42 -7.33
N ASN A 210 -11.76 15.26 -7.60
CA ASN A 210 -11.48 15.79 -8.94
C ASN A 210 -10.61 14.87 -9.78
N GLU A 211 -9.68 14.15 -9.16
CA GLU A 211 -8.77 13.23 -9.85
C GLU A 211 -8.45 12.05 -8.94
N LEU A 212 -8.55 10.84 -9.50
CA LEU A 212 -8.23 9.59 -8.81
C LEU A 212 -7.26 8.77 -9.65
N ASN A 213 -6.25 8.23 -8.99
CA ASN A 213 -5.43 7.17 -9.54
C ASN A 213 -5.69 5.86 -8.78
N LEU A 214 -6.12 4.83 -9.49
CA LEU A 214 -6.39 3.50 -8.97
C LEU A 214 -5.24 2.56 -9.35
N VAL A 215 -4.58 1.98 -8.36
CA VAL A 215 -3.54 0.97 -8.55
C VAL A 215 -4.06 -0.35 -8.01
N ILE A 216 -4.28 -1.33 -8.89
CA ILE A 216 -4.74 -2.67 -8.49
C ILE A 216 -3.53 -3.61 -8.52
N ILE A 217 -3.15 -4.13 -7.36
CA ILE A 217 -2.05 -5.08 -7.20
C ILE A 217 -2.64 -6.46 -6.87
N ASN A 218 -2.59 -7.35 -7.84
CA ASN A 218 -2.81 -8.77 -7.64
C ASN A 218 -1.52 -9.41 -7.09
N THR A 219 -1.52 -9.85 -5.84
CA THR A 219 -0.39 -10.58 -5.23
C THR A 219 -0.70 -12.06 -5.07
N HIS A 220 0.21 -12.93 -5.53
CA HIS A 220 0.05 -14.37 -5.51
C HIS A 220 1.30 -15.11 -4.98
N PRO A 221 1.19 -16.38 -4.55
CA PRO A 221 2.36 -17.15 -4.14
C PRO A 221 3.41 -17.27 -5.23
N ILE A 222 4.68 -17.40 -4.85
CA ILE A 222 5.83 -17.45 -5.77
C ILE A 222 5.72 -18.59 -6.79
N ASN A 223 5.17 -19.72 -6.36
CA ASN A 223 5.03 -20.94 -7.17
C ASN A 223 3.73 -21.01 -7.97
N GLU A 224 2.84 -20.01 -7.82
CA GLU A 224 1.62 -19.91 -8.61
C GLU A 224 1.83 -18.94 -9.79
N SER A 225 1.25 -19.29 -10.95
CA SER A 225 1.18 -18.37 -12.09
C SER A 225 -0.02 -17.45 -11.93
N SER A 226 0.15 -16.18 -12.30
CA SER A 226 -0.95 -15.22 -12.30
C SER A 226 -2.05 -15.61 -13.29
N ARG A 227 -3.29 -15.32 -12.92
CA ARG A 227 -4.48 -15.40 -13.78
C ARG A 227 -4.99 -14.02 -14.19
N ILE A 228 -4.26 -12.98 -13.80
CA ILE A 228 -4.63 -11.59 -14.01
C ILE A 228 -3.73 -11.02 -15.09
N THR A 229 -4.35 -10.43 -16.10
CA THR A 229 -3.68 -9.70 -17.16
C THR A 229 -3.23 -8.35 -16.62
N GLU A 230 -1.92 -8.07 -16.69
CA GLU A 230 -1.38 -6.76 -16.35
C GLU A 230 -1.86 -5.72 -17.37
N ILE A 231 -2.27 -4.57 -16.85
CA ILE A 231 -2.73 -3.44 -17.67
C ILE A 231 -1.87 -2.24 -17.26
N PRO A 232 -1.09 -1.66 -18.19
CA PRO A 232 -0.29 -0.49 -17.88
C PRO A 232 -1.19 0.69 -17.49
N TYR A 233 -0.57 1.75 -16.98
CA TYR A 233 -1.25 3.00 -16.69
C TYR A 233 -2.09 3.47 -17.88
N HIS A 234 -3.40 3.62 -17.67
CA HIS A 234 -4.35 4.05 -18.67
C HIS A 234 -5.48 4.87 -18.03
N GLU A 235 -6.19 5.61 -18.86
CA GLU A 235 -7.35 6.41 -18.46
C GLU A 235 -8.62 5.56 -18.57
N ILE A 236 -9.41 5.48 -17.48
CA ILE A 236 -10.75 4.87 -17.49
C ILE A 236 -11.82 5.94 -17.72
N SER A 237 -11.61 7.13 -17.17
CA SER A 237 -12.43 8.34 -17.40
C SER A 237 -11.58 9.59 -17.26
N SER A 238 -12.13 10.75 -17.66
CA SER A 238 -11.44 12.06 -17.63
C SER A 238 -10.80 12.45 -16.29
N ASN A 239 -11.23 11.83 -15.21
CA ASN A 239 -10.77 12.07 -13.85
C ASN A 239 -10.27 10.81 -13.12
N ILE A 240 -10.24 9.65 -13.79
CA ILE A 240 -9.83 8.37 -13.18
C ILE A 240 -8.84 7.67 -14.09
N THR A 241 -7.64 7.45 -13.55
CA THR A 241 -6.60 6.64 -14.18
C THR A 241 -6.42 5.34 -13.41
N CYS A 242 -6.00 4.29 -14.09
CA CYS A 242 -5.85 2.97 -13.53
C CYS A 242 -4.60 2.26 -14.03
N GLU A 243 -4.00 1.45 -13.17
CA GLU A 243 -3.00 0.45 -13.53
C GLU A 243 -3.29 -0.85 -12.79
N VAL A 244 -3.05 -1.97 -13.48
CA VAL A 244 -3.25 -3.32 -12.94
C VAL A 244 -1.92 -4.04 -13.02
N VAL A 245 -1.40 -4.41 -11.86
CA VAL A 245 -0.13 -5.11 -11.72
C VAL A 245 -0.39 -6.47 -11.11
N SER A 246 0.24 -7.50 -11.65
CA SER A 246 0.32 -8.79 -11.01
C SER A 246 1.75 -9.04 -10.55
N VAL A 247 1.92 -9.41 -9.30
CA VAL A 247 3.25 -9.60 -8.71
C VAL A 247 3.26 -10.81 -7.79
N LYS A 248 4.40 -11.50 -7.76
CA LYS A 248 4.64 -12.51 -6.73
C LYS A 248 4.70 -11.83 -5.36
N SER A 249 4.28 -12.56 -4.34
CA SER A 249 4.38 -12.13 -2.95
C SER A 249 5.83 -12.13 -2.44
N GLY A 250 6.03 -11.75 -1.18
CA GLY A 250 7.36 -11.69 -0.58
C GLY A 250 8.19 -10.53 -1.08
N SER A 251 9.49 -10.78 -1.31
CA SER A 251 10.46 -9.80 -1.81
C SER A 251 10.06 -9.11 -3.11
N PHE A 252 9.34 -9.80 -4.00
CA PHE A 252 8.85 -9.24 -5.27
C PHE A 252 7.79 -8.15 -5.05
N LEU A 253 6.85 -8.36 -4.12
CA LEU A 253 5.84 -7.38 -3.77
C LEU A 253 6.49 -6.15 -3.11
N ALA A 254 7.44 -6.37 -2.19
CA ALA A 254 8.20 -5.29 -1.57
C ALA A 254 8.96 -4.45 -2.62
N SER A 255 9.64 -5.10 -3.56
CA SER A 255 10.35 -4.44 -4.67
C SER A 255 9.40 -3.65 -5.57
N LYS A 256 8.20 -4.19 -5.87
CA LYS A 256 7.20 -3.48 -6.66
C LYS A 256 6.66 -2.25 -5.94
N LEU A 257 6.35 -2.35 -4.64
CA LEU A 257 5.92 -1.18 -3.86
C LEU A 257 7.04 -0.14 -3.75
N MET A 258 8.30 -0.57 -3.66
CA MET A 258 9.45 0.35 -3.69
C MET A 258 9.54 1.09 -5.03
N SER A 259 9.42 0.38 -6.16
CA SER A 259 9.35 1.03 -7.48
C SER A 259 8.16 1.99 -7.60
N LEU A 260 7.00 1.61 -7.06
CA LEU A 260 5.83 2.47 -7.03
C LEU A 260 6.04 3.71 -6.16
N VAL A 261 6.65 3.63 -4.98
CA VAL A 261 6.87 4.82 -4.13
C VAL A 261 7.78 5.84 -4.84
N LEU A 262 8.81 5.38 -5.54
CA LEU A 262 9.68 6.24 -6.35
C LEU A 262 8.88 6.99 -7.41
N TYR A 263 8.07 6.27 -8.19
CA TYR A 263 7.23 6.88 -9.22
C TYR A 263 6.15 7.80 -8.65
N HIS A 264 5.46 7.35 -7.60
CA HIS A 264 4.35 8.03 -6.95
C HIS A 264 4.73 9.37 -6.31
N TYR A 265 5.96 9.48 -5.83
CA TYR A 265 6.45 10.66 -5.13
C TYR A 265 7.56 11.40 -5.88
N ASN A 266 7.85 11.01 -7.12
CA ASN A 266 8.93 11.57 -7.93
C ASN A 266 10.25 11.59 -7.14
N LEU A 267 10.66 10.40 -6.69
CA LEU A 267 11.91 10.22 -5.95
C LEU A 267 12.99 9.66 -6.87
N ALA A 268 14.22 10.04 -6.56
CA ALA A 268 15.42 9.48 -7.15
C ALA A 268 16.20 8.65 -6.12
N SER A 269 17.15 7.87 -6.64
CA SER A 269 18.05 7.04 -5.86
C SER A 269 19.49 7.50 -6.10
N THR A 270 20.22 7.74 -5.01
CA THR A 270 21.66 7.99 -5.02
C THR A 270 22.37 6.85 -4.31
N THR A 271 23.34 6.23 -4.99
CA THR A 271 24.20 5.22 -4.40
C THR A 271 25.52 5.85 -3.94
N VAL A 272 25.75 5.84 -2.63
CA VAL A 272 27.01 6.26 -2.03
C VAL A 272 27.97 5.07 -2.02
N THR A 273 29.10 5.23 -2.72
CA THR A 273 30.13 4.19 -2.88
C THR A 273 31.44 4.60 -2.21
N GLY A 274 32.37 3.65 -2.02
CA GLY A 274 33.70 3.95 -1.46
C GLY A 274 33.68 4.44 -0.01
N ILE A 275 32.72 3.97 0.78
CA ILE A 275 32.55 4.38 2.18
C ILE A 275 33.67 3.77 3.03
N PRO A 276 34.56 4.58 3.64
CA PRO A 276 35.68 4.04 4.41
C PRO A 276 35.19 3.44 5.73
N MET A 277 35.38 2.14 5.91
CA MET A 277 35.08 1.44 7.17
C MET A 277 36.36 1.15 7.97
N LYS A 278 36.25 1.19 9.31
CA LYS A 278 37.40 0.98 10.23
C LYS A 278 38.08 -0.39 10.07
N GLU A 279 37.37 -1.39 9.55
CA GLU A 279 37.84 -2.78 9.45
C GLU A 279 38.75 -3.03 8.23
N GLU A 280 38.74 -2.13 7.24
CA GLU A 280 39.52 -2.29 6.00
C GLU A 280 41.03 -2.16 6.22
N GLN A 281 41.49 -1.62 7.36
CA GLN A 281 42.92 -1.47 7.62
C GLN A 281 43.60 -2.74 8.11
N ASN A 282 42.85 -3.78 8.51
CA ASN A 282 43.44 -5.00 9.11
C ASN A 282 42.93 -6.34 8.52
N ALA A 283 41.98 -6.34 7.59
CA ALA A 283 41.41 -7.56 7.02
C ALA A 283 41.78 -7.71 5.53
N SER A 284 42.41 -8.82 5.17
CA SER A 284 42.71 -9.23 3.78
C SER A 284 41.46 -9.59 2.94
N SER A 285 40.27 -9.24 3.42
CA SER A 285 39.01 -9.28 2.69
C SER A 285 38.09 -8.18 3.25
N SER A 286 38.26 -6.93 2.80
CA SER A 286 37.19 -5.95 2.99
C SER A 286 36.14 -6.15 1.90
N ALA A 287 34.88 -6.30 2.30
CA ALA A 287 33.77 -6.15 1.39
C ALA A 287 33.37 -4.67 1.44
N ASN A 288 33.56 -3.96 0.33
CA ASN A 288 32.95 -2.64 0.17
C ASN A 288 31.43 -2.84 0.10
N TYR A 289 30.69 -2.04 0.87
CA TYR A 289 29.23 -1.98 0.77
C TYR A 289 28.84 -0.59 0.30
N ASP A 290 27.97 -0.56 -0.69
CA ASP A 290 27.35 0.66 -1.17
C ASP A 290 26.04 0.91 -0.40
N VAL A 291 25.70 2.18 -0.20
CA VAL A 291 24.46 2.59 0.47
C VAL A 291 23.56 3.32 -0.50
N GLU A 292 22.35 2.81 -0.70
CA GLU A 292 21.32 3.45 -1.49
C GLU A 292 20.50 4.42 -0.62
N LEU A 293 20.34 5.65 -1.10
CA LEU A 293 19.56 6.70 -0.46
C LEU A 293 18.45 7.18 -1.40
N LEU A 294 17.23 7.26 -0.87
CA LEU A 294 16.08 7.79 -1.61
C LEU A 294 15.81 9.23 -1.19
N HIS A 295 15.55 10.10 -2.16
CA HIS A 295 15.26 11.52 -1.92
C HIS A 295 14.43 12.09 -3.08
N PRO A 296 13.83 13.28 -2.94
CA PRO A 296 13.13 13.93 -4.06
C PRO A 296 14.04 14.09 -5.28
N SER A 297 13.51 13.81 -6.47
CA SER A 297 14.27 13.88 -7.74
C SER A 297 14.83 15.27 -8.03
N GLU A 298 14.27 16.31 -7.43
CA GLU A 298 14.73 17.69 -7.58
C GLU A 298 16.20 17.87 -7.16
N ALA A 299 16.73 17.02 -6.29
CA ALA A 299 18.14 17.05 -5.90
C ALA A 299 19.12 16.68 -7.05
N HIS A 300 18.63 16.18 -8.19
CA HIS A 300 19.42 15.85 -9.36
C HIS A 300 19.23 16.80 -10.55
N ILE A 301 18.45 17.87 -10.40
CA ILE A 301 18.19 18.81 -11.50
C ILE A 301 19.48 19.51 -11.97
N ASP A 302 20.44 19.72 -11.06
CA ASP A 302 21.68 20.46 -11.32
C ASP A 302 22.89 19.54 -11.68
N LEU A 303 22.67 18.24 -11.89
CA LEU A 303 23.69 17.27 -12.33
C LEU A 303 23.71 17.15 -13.86
#